data_AF-A0A562EUV7-F1
#
_entry.id   AF-A0A562EUV7-F1
#
_cell.length_a   1.000
_cell.length_b   1.000
_cell.length_c   1.000
_cell.angle_alpha   90.00
_cell.angle_beta   90.00
_cell.angle_gamma   90.00
#
_symmetry.space_group_name_H-M   'P 1'
#
loop_
_entity.id
_entity.type
_entity.pdbx_description
1 polymer ?
#
loop_
_entity_poly.entity_id
_entity_poly.type
_entity_poly.pdbx_seq_one_letter_code
_entity_poly.pdbx_strand_id
1 'polypeptide(L)'
;MIQTALFFILGFLTAMFIAVLVAPAIWRRAVVLTRRRIEASMPLKLNEIRAEKDMVRAEAAVQIRKLEMTIKSLNEKNIEAALEAERRDEEIRELNRERAERTEKIAELVERGSELEQALASRVQEIEALAARLAEHETQIKAQEEEIRKLGDMYDEASFAASSRQIELVGQEAKIEQMLQDLAAAKSARNAAEQKAREAASETKAQRVALTEEQKKSASLQKQVDRLTKQLAELEDKLGRRERELERLKERLKDDAKPERVLQAELGDERDRRAGLEVRVAALTEENRQMRAELGKLKRAGVDSSAHARANEQLRQQITELAAEVVALTARIEGPESPINRILAKDKAGKAQEGRVSLAERIRMLQQQPAPAPSKRKAS
;
A
#
# COMPACT_ATOMS: atom_id res chain seq x y z
N MET A 1 214.79 -14.80 71.07
CA MET A 1 213.38 -15.08 70.69
C MET A 1 212.33 -14.36 71.53
N ILE A 2 212.63 -13.85 72.73
CA ILE A 2 211.67 -13.08 73.55
C ILE A 2 211.40 -11.66 72.98
N GLN A 3 212.40 -11.03 72.37
CA GLN A 3 212.29 -9.68 71.80
C GLN A 3 211.25 -9.57 70.67
N THR A 4 211.14 -10.58 69.80
CA THR A 4 210.12 -10.62 68.74
C THR A 4 208.71 -10.78 69.29
N ALA A 5 208.52 -11.54 70.38
CA ALA A 5 207.21 -11.68 71.04
C ALA A 5 206.75 -10.35 71.68
N LEU A 6 207.68 -9.58 72.24
CA LEU A 6 207.38 -8.30 72.90
C LEU A 6 206.92 -7.22 71.91
N PHE A 7 207.57 -7.12 70.74
CA PHE A 7 207.10 -6.26 69.65
C PHE A 7 205.75 -6.70 69.09
N PHE A 8 205.46 -8.00 69.06
CA PHE A 8 204.17 -8.51 68.62
C PHE A 8 203.04 -8.16 69.59
N ILE A 9 203.27 -8.32 70.90
CA ILE A 9 202.30 -7.92 71.95
C ILE A 9 202.09 -6.41 71.92
N LEU A 10 203.15 -5.61 71.80
CA LEU A 10 203.04 -4.14 71.73
C LEU A 10 202.30 -3.68 70.47
N GLY A 11 202.58 -4.31 69.32
CA GLY A 11 201.85 -4.07 68.07
C GLY A 11 200.36 -4.45 68.17
N PHE A 12 200.04 -5.56 68.83
CA PHE A 12 198.66 -5.96 69.07
C PHE A 12 197.94 -4.99 70.02
N LEU A 13 198.60 -4.56 71.10
CA LEU A 13 198.02 -3.62 72.06
C LEU A 13 197.73 -2.25 71.41
N THR A 14 198.65 -1.76 70.58
CA THR A 14 198.48 -0.49 69.86
C THR A 14 197.37 -0.57 68.81
N ALA A 15 197.27 -1.67 68.05
CA ALA A 15 196.16 -1.90 67.13
C ALA A 15 194.81 -1.99 67.85
N MET A 16 194.76 -2.69 69.00
CA MET A 16 193.56 -2.81 69.82
C MET A 16 193.13 -1.46 70.39
N PHE A 17 194.08 -0.64 70.84
CA PHE A 17 193.80 0.70 71.34
C PHE A 17 193.18 1.61 70.26
N ILE A 18 193.72 1.59 69.04
CA ILE A 18 193.18 2.35 67.91
C ILE A 18 191.77 1.84 67.53
N ALA A 19 191.54 0.52 67.54
CA ALA A 19 190.23 -0.06 67.26
C ALA A 19 189.16 0.43 68.25
N VAL A 20 189.48 0.51 69.54
CA VAL A 20 188.57 1.01 70.59
C VAL A 20 188.25 2.50 70.41
N LEU A 21 189.20 3.30 69.95
CA LEU A 21 188.98 4.73 69.67
C LEU A 21 188.04 4.97 68.47
N VAL A 22 188.13 4.15 67.43
CA VAL A 22 187.37 4.33 66.18
C VAL A 22 185.98 3.65 66.24
N ALA A 23 185.82 2.57 67.00
CA ALA A 23 184.56 1.84 67.17
C ALA A 23 183.33 2.75 67.48
N PRO A 24 183.37 3.69 68.46
CA PRO A 24 182.23 4.53 68.77
C PRO A 24 181.88 5.56 67.68
N ALA A 25 182.82 5.92 66.80
CA ALA A 25 182.56 6.83 65.67
C ALA A 25 181.85 6.08 64.52
N ILE A 26 182.30 4.86 64.20
CA ILE A 26 181.66 4.00 63.21
C ILE A 26 180.25 3.61 63.68
N TRP A 27 180.08 3.25 64.95
CA TRP A 27 178.76 2.91 65.51
C TRP A 27 177.78 4.10 65.43
N ARG A 28 178.21 5.31 65.79
CA ARG A 28 177.36 6.52 65.66
C ARG A 28 176.90 6.74 64.22
N ARG A 29 177.81 6.57 63.25
CA ARG A 29 177.48 6.75 61.83
C ARG A 29 176.55 5.64 61.31
N ALA A 30 176.76 4.40 61.74
CA ALA A 30 175.88 3.27 61.40
C ALA A 30 174.46 3.46 61.97
N VAL A 31 174.32 3.96 63.21
CA VAL A 31 173.02 4.27 63.83
C VAL A 31 172.29 5.39 63.09
N VAL A 32 172.99 6.45 62.67
CA VAL A 32 172.35 7.54 61.90
C VAL A 32 171.87 7.07 60.53
N LEU A 33 172.68 6.26 59.83
CA LEU A 33 172.30 5.73 58.51
C LEU A 33 171.16 4.72 58.61
N THR A 34 171.17 3.83 59.61
CA THR A 34 170.07 2.87 59.85
C THR A 34 168.80 3.59 60.30
N ARG A 35 168.89 4.58 61.18
CA ARG A 35 167.75 5.42 61.56
C ARG A 35 167.15 6.16 60.37
N ARG A 36 167.98 6.81 59.53
CA ARG A 36 167.49 7.49 58.31
C ARG A 36 166.88 6.52 57.29
N ARG A 37 167.44 5.31 57.15
CA ARG A 37 166.90 4.28 56.26
C ARG A 37 165.56 3.75 56.77
N ILE A 38 165.44 3.55 58.09
CA ILE A 38 164.20 3.11 58.75
C ILE A 38 163.13 4.21 58.68
N GLU A 39 163.46 5.47 58.95
CA GLU A 39 162.52 6.59 58.83
C GLU A 39 162.05 6.81 57.38
N ALA A 40 162.88 6.49 56.38
CA ALA A 40 162.48 6.53 54.96
C ALA A 40 161.69 5.29 54.51
N SER A 41 161.88 4.14 55.16
CA SER A 41 161.16 2.89 54.84
C SER A 41 159.92 2.65 55.68
N MET A 42 159.72 3.42 56.75
CA MET A 42 158.51 3.38 57.58
C MET A 42 157.42 4.19 56.88
N PRO A 43 156.32 3.55 56.44
CA PRO A 43 155.22 4.26 55.82
C PRO A 43 154.46 5.04 56.90
N LEU A 44 154.36 6.35 56.68
CA LEU A 44 153.47 7.33 57.30
C LEU A 44 153.82 7.78 58.74
N LYS A 45 153.84 9.10 58.93
CA LYS A 45 153.90 9.72 60.26
C LYS A 45 152.56 9.50 60.99
N LEU A 46 152.58 9.37 62.31
CA LEU A 46 151.36 9.15 63.13
C LEU A 46 150.21 10.14 62.83
N ASN A 47 150.52 11.37 62.43
CA ASN A 47 149.52 12.37 62.06
C ASN A 47 148.83 12.08 60.72
N GLU A 48 149.55 11.50 59.75
CA GLU A 48 149.00 11.13 58.43
C GLU A 48 148.06 9.92 58.56
N ILE A 49 148.42 8.93 59.37
CA ILE A 49 147.53 7.78 59.68
C ILE A 49 146.25 8.25 60.37
N ARG A 50 146.34 9.24 61.26
CA ARG A 50 145.16 9.85 61.89
C ARG A 50 144.30 10.60 60.88
N ALA A 51 144.91 11.37 59.98
CA ALA A 51 144.18 12.08 58.92
C ALA A 51 143.48 11.12 57.95
N GLU A 52 144.12 10.03 57.54
CA GLU A 52 143.51 9.01 56.67
C GLU A 52 142.36 8.29 57.39
N LYS A 53 142.53 7.96 58.68
CA LYS A 53 141.45 7.40 59.51
C LYS A 53 140.25 8.34 59.61
N ASP A 54 140.50 9.64 59.82
CA ASP A 54 139.44 10.63 59.93
C ASP A 54 138.80 10.95 58.57
N MET A 55 139.56 10.88 57.46
CA MET A 55 139.04 10.92 56.09
C MET A 55 138.11 9.75 55.80
N VAL A 56 138.52 8.51 56.09
CA VAL A 56 137.68 7.32 55.93
C VAL A 56 136.41 7.42 56.80
N ARG A 57 136.52 7.96 58.02
CA ARG A 57 135.34 8.22 58.86
C ARG A 57 134.42 9.28 58.27
N ALA A 58 134.97 10.36 57.71
CA ALA A 58 134.20 11.41 57.07
C ALA A 58 133.51 10.90 55.80
N GLU A 59 134.22 10.14 54.97
CA GLU A 59 133.64 9.47 53.79
C GLU A 59 132.51 8.53 54.20
N ALA A 60 132.74 7.66 55.19
CA ALA A 60 131.70 6.78 55.71
C ALA A 60 130.49 7.58 56.24
N ALA A 61 130.71 8.66 56.99
CA ALA A 61 129.64 9.52 57.50
C ALA A 61 128.85 10.20 56.37
N VAL A 62 129.53 10.69 55.33
CA VAL A 62 128.87 11.28 54.14
C VAL A 62 128.08 10.23 53.37
N GLN A 63 128.61 9.01 53.19
CA GLN A 63 127.88 7.93 52.52
C GLN A 63 126.68 7.48 53.33
N ILE A 64 126.81 7.31 54.65
CA ILE A 64 125.68 7.02 55.55
C ILE A 64 124.63 8.12 55.42
N ARG A 65 125.02 9.40 55.46
CA ARG A 65 124.07 10.50 55.32
C ARG A 65 123.38 10.51 53.96
N LYS A 66 124.10 10.25 52.88
CA LYS A 66 123.51 10.13 51.53
C LYS A 66 122.50 8.98 51.49
N LEU A 67 122.85 7.81 52.03
CA LEU A 67 121.96 6.66 52.11
C LEU A 67 120.73 6.93 52.99
N GLU A 68 120.88 7.61 54.12
CA GLU A 68 119.75 8.04 54.95
C GLU A 68 118.81 8.97 54.19
N MET A 69 119.35 9.92 53.42
CA MET A 69 118.55 10.83 52.61
C MET A 69 117.86 10.11 51.45
N THR A 70 118.53 9.16 50.78
CA THR A 70 117.90 8.35 49.74
C THR A 70 116.83 7.43 50.32
N ILE A 71 117.05 6.79 51.46
CA ILE A 71 116.04 5.98 52.17
C ILE A 71 114.84 6.84 52.54
N LYS A 72 115.06 8.05 53.08
CA LYS A 72 113.96 8.98 53.40
C LYS A 72 113.15 9.37 52.17
N SER A 73 113.80 9.80 51.10
CA SER A 73 113.09 10.17 49.86
C SER A 73 112.39 8.99 49.18
N LEU A 74 112.95 7.78 49.25
CA LEU A 74 112.29 6.56 48.77
C LEU A 74 111.08 6.18 49.63
N ASN A 75 111.19 6.34 50.96
CA ASN A 75 110.07 6.12 51.86
C ASN A 75 108.94 7.14 51.64
N GLU A 76 109.28 8.42 51.45
CA GLU A 76 108.31 9.46 51.11
C GLU A 76 107.58 9.12 49.80
N LYS A 77 108.31 8.77 48.73
CA LYS A 77 107.70 8.33 47.46
C LYS A 77 106.87 7.06 47.58
N ASN A 78 107.28 6.12 48.43
CA ASN A 78 106.52 4.88 48.66
C ASN A 78 105.21 5.19 49.39
N ILE A 79 105.24 6.08 50.39
CA ILE A 79 104.02 6.56 51.08
C ILE A 79 103.10 7.29 50.10
N GLU A 80 103.64 8.18 49.27
CA GLU A 80 102.86 8.89 48.24
C GLU A 80 102.19 7.90 47.27
N ALA A 81 102.96 6.94 46.73
CA ALA A 81 102.43 5.92 45.83
C ALA A 81 101.39 5.01 46.51
N ALA A 82 101.57 4.68 47.79
CA ALA A 82 100.61 3.90 48.57
C ALA A 82 99.29 4.67 48.76
N LEU A 83 99.36 5.97 49.08
CA LEU A 83 98.17 6.82 49.20
C LEU A 83 97.45 7.01 47.86
N GLU A 84 98.19 7.11 46.76
CA GLU A 84 97.60 7.14 45.41
C GLU A 84 96.92 5.81 45.07
N ALA A 85 97.55 4.67 45.39
CA ALA A 85 96.96 3.36 45.20
C ALA A 85 95.67 3.19 46.02
N GLU A 86 95.65 3.62 47.28
CA GLU A 86 94.45 3.61 48.13
C GLU A 86 93.31 4.43 47.53
N ARG A 87 93.59 5.64 47.01
CA ARG A 87 92.59 6.48 46.33
C ARG A 87 92.05 5.82 45.06
N ARG A 88 92.90 5.16 44.28
CA ARG A 88 92.47 4.43 43.09
C ARG A 88 91.64 3.21 43.43
N ASP A 89 91.99 2.51 44.50
CA ASP A 89 91.20 1.37 44.99
C ASP A 89 89.82 1.83 45.48
N GLU A 90 89.71 2.99 46.13
CA GLU A 90 88.42 3.60 46.49
C GLU A 90 87.60 3.96 45.24
N GLU A 91 88.20 4.61 44.24
CA GLU A 91 87.54 4.93 42.96
C GLU A 91 87.04 3.66 42.24
N ILE A 92 87.85 2.60 42.21
CA ILE A 92 87.47 1.30 41.63
C ILE A 92 86.31 0.67 42.40
N ARG A 93 86.29 0.76 43.74
CA ARG A 93 85.19 0.23 44.56
C ARG A 93 83.88 0.94 44.27
N GLU A 94 83.90 2.27 44.20
CA GLU A 94 82.69 3.06 43.87
C GLU A 94 82.20 2.76 42.45
N LEU A 95 83.10 2.72 41.46
CA LEU A 95 82.72 2.36 40.08
C LEU A 95 82.17 0.94 39.96
N ASN A 96 82.70 -0.01 40.73
CA ASN A 96 82.17 -1.38 40.78
C ASN A 96 80.80 -1.45 41.45
N ARG A 97 80.57 -0.63 42.49
CA ARG A 97 79.25 -0.50 43.12
C ARG A 97 78.23 0.06 42.14
N GLU A 98 78.55 1.16 41.45
CA GLU A 98 77.67 1.73 40.42
C GLU A 98 77.39 0.74 39.29
N ARG A 99 78.41 -0.02 38.86
CA ARG A 99 78.24 -1.07 37.85
C ARG A 99 77.28 -2.15 38.34
N ALA A 100 77.44 -2.64 39.57
CA ALA A 100 76.56 -3.64 40.14
C ALA A 100 75.10 -3.15 40.22
N GLU A 101 74.90 -1.93 40.72
CA GLU A 101 73.56 -1.29 40.80
C GLU A 101 72.93 -1.13 39.41
N ARG A 102 73.71 -0.70 38.40
CA ARG A 102 73.23 -0.62 37.01
C ARG A 102 72.93 -1.99 36.41
N THR A 103 73.74 -3.01 36.68
CA THR A 103 73.50 -4.38 36.21
C THR A 103 72.22 -4.95 36.80
N GLU A 104 71.97 -4.72 38.09
CA GLU A 104 70.70 -5.10 38.73
C GLU A 104 69.51 -4.37 38.09
N LYS A 105 69.64 -3.06 37.84
CA LYS A 105 68.61 -2.27 37.15
C LYS A 105 68.32 -2.79 35.74
N ILE A 106 69.35 -3.17 34.99
CA ILE A 106 69.19 -3.75 33.65
C ILE A 106 68.48 -5.10 33.74
N ALA A 107 68.84 -5.95 34.71
CA ALA A 107 68.17 -7.23 34.91
C ALA A 107 66.67 -7.04 35.23
N GLU A 108 66.33 -6.12 36.13
CA GLU A 108 64.93 -5.76 36.45
C GLU A 108 64.17 -5.30 35.20
N LEU A 109 64.78 -4.44 34.37
CA LEU A 109 64.14 -3.94 33.15
C LEU A 109 63.97 -5.02 32.08
N VAL A 110 64.91 -5.95 31.96
CA VAL A 110 64.82 -7.08 31.03
C VAL A 110 63.71 -8.05 31.47
N GLU A 111 63.64 -8.36 32.76
CA GLU A 111 62.57 -9.20 33.31
C GLU A 111 61.20 -8.56 33.04
N ARG A 112 61.03 -7.30 33.40
CA ARG A 112 59.80 -6.54 33.14
C ARG A 112 59.48 -6.43 31.64
N GLY A 113 60.50 -6.29 30.79
CA GLY A 113 60.34 -6.31 29.34
C GLY A 113 59.76 -7.64 28.86
N SER A 114 60.32 -8.75 29.35
CA SER A 114 59.85 -10.10 29.00
C SER A 114 58.43 -10.39 29.49
N GLU A 115 58.05 -9.91 30.68
CA GLU A 115 56.69 -10.02 31.20
C GLU A 115 55.69 -9.24 30.33
N LEU A 116 56.05 -8.02 29.93
CA LEU A 116 55.22 -7.19 29.05
C LEU A 116 55.09 -7.80 27.65
N GLU A 117 56.14 -8.39 27.11
CA GLU A 117 56.10 -9.11 25.82
C GLU A 117 55.19 -10.34 25.90
N GLN A 118 55.27 -11.13 26.98
CA GLN A 118 54.37 -12.27 27.20
C GLN A 118 52.91 -11.83 27.36
N ALA A 119 52.66 -10.78 28.13
CA ALA A 119 51.33 -10.21 28.29
C ALA A 119 50.78 -9.65 26.96
N LEU A 120 51.62 -9.02 26.15
CA LEU A 120 51.23 -8.55 24.82
C LEU A 120 50.88 -9.72 23.91
N ALA A 121 51.71 -10.76 23.89
CA ALA A 121 51.46 -11.97 23.10
C ALA A 121 50.14 -12.64 23.49
N SER A 122 49.85 -12.77 24.80
CA SER A 122 48.58 -13.36 25.26
C SER A 122 47.37 -12.49 24.86
N ARG A 123 47.49 -11.16 24.94
CA ARG A 123 46.42 -10.24 24.50
C ARG A 123 46.20 -10.29 22.99
N VAL A 124 47.26 -10.41 22.20
CA VAL A 124 47.13 -10.59 20.74
C VAL A 124 46.38 -11.89 20.43
N GLN A 125 46.72 -13.00 21.08
CA GLN A 125 46.00 -14.27 20.94
C GLN A 125 44.53 -14.16 21.34
N GLU A 126 44.21 -13.46 22.44
CA GLU A 126 42.83 -13.19 22.85
C GLU A 126 42.07 -12.38 21.81
N ILE A 127 42.70 -11.34 21.25
CA ILE A 127 42.10 -10.50 20.19
C ILE A 127 41.83 -11.33 18.94
N GLU A 128 42.79 -12.17 18.50
CA GLU A 128 42.61 -13.06 17.36
C GLU A 128 41.48 -14.06 17.59
N ALA A 129 41.39 -14.65 18.78
CA ALA A 129 40.31 -15.56 19.14
C ALA A 129 38.93 -14.86 19.17
N LEU A 130 38.86 -13.63 19.69
CA LEU A 130 37.64 -12.83 19.67
C LEU A 130 37.25 -12.41 18.26
N ALA A 131 38.22 -12.02 17.42
CA ALA A 131 37.98 -11.68 16.03
C ALA A 131 37.43 -12.88 15.23
N ALA A 132 37.97 -14.08 15.47
CA ALA A 132 37.48 -15.31 14.85
C ALA A 132 36.03 -15.62 15.27
N ARG A 133 35.70 -15.48 16.56
CA ARG A 133 34.31 -15.65 17.05
C ARG A 133 33.35 -14.61 16.47
N LEU A 134 33.81 -13.37 16.32
CA LEU A 134 33.00 -12.31 15.74
C LEU A 134 32.71 -12.60 14.25
N ALA A 135 33.71 -13.03 13.49
CA ALA A 135 33.54 -13.45 12.11
C ALA A 135 32.57 -14.65 11.99
N GLU A 136 32.66 -15.62 12.90
CA GLU A 136 31.71 -16.75 12.96
C GLU A 136 30.28 -16.24 13.20
N HIS A 137 30.06 -15.37 14.19
CA HIS A 137 28.74 -14.80 14.45
C HIS A 137 28.22 -13.94 13.29
N GLU A 138 29.07 -13.19 12.59
CA GLU A 138 28.66 -12.46 11.38
C GLU A 138 28.17 -13.41 10.28
N THR A 139 28.82 -14.57 10.10
CA THR A 139 28.35 -15.58 9.14
C THR A 139 27.04 -16.24 9.59
N GLN A 140 26.87 -16.51 10.88
CA GLN A 140 25.61 -17.02 11.45
C GLN A 140 24.47 -16.02 11.26
N ILE A 141 24.70 -14.73 11.52
CA ILE A 141 23.69 -13.67 11.31
C ILE A 141 23.28 -13.61 9.84
N LYS A 142 24.24 -13.63 8.91
CA LYS A 142 23.92 -13.65 7.47
C LYS A 142 23.09 -14.87 7.08
N ALA A 143 23.42 -16.05 7.61
CA ALA A 143 22.63 -17.26 7.37
C ALA A 143 21.20 -17.12 7.92
N GLN A 144 21.04 -16.58 9.13
CA GLN A 144 19.73 -16.30 9.73
C GLN A 144 18.93 -15.25 8.94
N GLU A 145 19.58 -14.21 8.42
CA GLU A 145 18.93 -13.22 7.55
C GLU A 145 18.40 -13.86 6.26
N GLU A 146 19.16 -14.78 5.66
CA GLU A 146 18.70 -15.53 4.50
C GLU A 146 17.55 -16.48 4.83
N GLU A 147 17.58 -17.16 5.99
CA GLU A 147 16.47 -17.99 6.47
C GLU A 147 15.21 -17.17 6.72
N ILE A 148 15.33 -16.00 7.38
CA ILE A 148 14.21 -15.08 7.60
C ILE A 148 13.65 -14.59 6.27
N ARG A 149 14.51 -14.26 5.29
CA ARG A 149 14.06 -13.87 3.95
C ARG A 149 13.26 -14.99 3.28
N LYS A 150 13.78 -16.23 3.28
CA LYS A 150 13.07 -17.40 2.73
C LYS A 150 11.74 -17.64 3.43
N LEU A 151 11.69 -17.53 4.75
CA LEU A 151 10.46 -17.66 5.53
C LEU A 151 9.46 -16.53 5.20
N GLY A 152 9.95 -15.31 4.96
CA GLY A 152 9.15 -14.19 4.48
C GLY A 152 8.52 -14.46 3.12
N ASP A 153 9.32 -14.89 2.14
CA ASP A 153 8.83 -15.24 0.80
C ASP A 153 7.78 -16.37 0.86
N MET A 154 8.02 -17.39 1.68
CA MET A 154 7.05 -18.47 1.90
C MET A 154 5.75 -17.99 2.56
N TYR A 155 5.84 -17.05 3.50
CA TYR A 155 4.67 -16.46 4.14
C TYR A 155 3.86 -15.62 3.16
N ASP A 156 4.52 -14.80 2.34
CA ASP A 156 3.86 -13.97 1.32
C ASP A 156 3.17 -14.83 0.27
N GLU A 157 3.82 -15.90 -0.20
CA GLU A 157 3.22 -16.87 -1.13
C GLU A 157 2.01 -17.58 -0.49
N ALA A 158 2.14 -18.03 0.77
CA ALA A 158 1.04 -18.66 1.49
C ALA A 158 -0.14 -17.70 1.70
N SER A 159 0.15 -16.44 2.00
CA SER A 159 -0.84 -15.36 2.18
C SER A 159 -1.54 -15.03 0.86
N PHE A 160 -0.80 -14.96 -0.25
CA PHE A 160 -1.36 -14.77 -1.60
C PHE A 160 -2.25 -15.95 -1.99
N ALA A 161 -1.78 -17.20 -1.78
CA ALA A 161 -2.56 -18.39 -2.04
C ALA A 161 -3.84 -18.47 -1.19
N ALA A 162 -3.78 -18.06 0.09
CA ALA A 162 -4.95 -17.98 0.95
C ALA A 162 -5.95 -16.92 0.46
N SER A 163 -5.46 -15.73 0.07
CA SER A 163 -6.29 -14.65 -0.49
C SER A 163 -6.92 -15.06 -1.82
N SER A 164 -6.18 -15.75 -2.69
CA SER A 164 -6.69 -16.30 -3.94
C SER A 164 -7.79 -17.34 -3.69
N ARG A 165 -7.58 -18.28 -2.76
CA ARG A 165 -8.63 -19.24 -2.34
C ARG A 165 -9.85 -18.54 -1.75
N GLN A 166 -9.66 -17.47 -0.99
CA GLN A 166 -10.77 -16.68 -0.44
C GLN A 166 -11.59 -16.03 -1.56
N ILE A 167 -10.95 -15.46 -2.58
CA ILE A 167 -11.63 -14.91 -3.76
C ILE A 167 -12.38 -16.01 -4.51
N GLU A 168 -11.77 -17.20 -4.68
CA GLU A 168 -12.43 -18.34 -5.31
C GLU A 168 -13.64 -18.81 -4.51
N LEU A 169 -13.54 -18.90 -3.18
CA LEU A 169 -14.67 -19.26 -2.31
C LEU A 169 -15.80 -18.25 -2.42
N VAL A 170 -15.52 -16.95 -2.35
CA VAL A 170 -16.53 -15.89 -2.54
C VAL A 170 -17.15 -15.98 -3.95
N GLY A 171 -16.36 -16.29 -4.97
CA GLY A 171 -16.86 -16.52 -6.33
C GLY A 171 -17.77 -17.75 -6.42
N GLN A 172 -17.43 -18.84 -5.74
CA GLN A 172 -18.28 -20.04 -5.65
C GLN A 172 -19.56 -19.77 -4.85
N GLU A 173 -19.49 -19.04 -3.74
CA GLU A 173 -20.64 -18.62 -2.94
C GLU A 173 -21.61 -17.76 -3.76
N ALA A 174 -21.09 -16.76 -4.49
CA ALA A 174 -21.90 -15.95 -5.40
C ALA A 174 -22.56 -16.80 -6.50
N LYS A 175 -21.85 -17.80 -7.03
CA LYS A 175 -22.42 -18.73 -8.02
C LYS A 175 -23.49 -19.63 -7.43
N ILE A 176 -23.32 -20.11 -6.20
CA ILE A 176 -24.35 -20.85 -5.47
C ILE A 176 -25.58 -19.96 -5.24
N GLU A 177 -25.38 -18.69 -4.84
CA GLU A 177 -26.48 -17.74 -4.64
C GLU A 177 -27.24 -17.48 -5.94
N GLN A 178 -26.52 -17.29 -7.06
CA GLN A 178 -27.14 -17.17 -8.38
C GLN A 178 -27.93 -18.45 -8.74
N MET A 179 -27.37 -19.64 -8.54
CA MET A 179 -28.08 -20.90 -8.80
C MET A 179 -29.32 -21.07 -7.91
N LEU A 180 -29.27 -20.60 -6.66
CA LEU A 180 -30.42 -20.59 -5.75
C LEU A 180 -31.51 -19.62 -6.23
N GLN A 181 -31.13 -18.42 -6.70
CA GLN A 181 -32.04 -17.46 -7.31
C GLN A 181 -32.68 -18.01 -8.58
N ASP A 182 -31.89 -18.64 -9.47
CA ASP A 182 -32.39 -19.30 -10.68
C ASP A 182 -33.34 -20.45 -10.35
N LEU A 183 -33.03 -21.26 -9.33
CA LEU A 183 -33.90 -22.32 -8.84
C LEU A 183 -35.22 -21.74 -8.27
N ALA A 184 -35.17 -20.63 -7.54
CA ALA A 184 -36.35 -19.95 -7.03
C ALA A 184 -37.21 -19.38 -8.17
N ALA A 185 -36.58 -18.75 -9.16
CA ALA A 185 -37.23 -18.25 -10.37
C ALA A 185 -37.88 -19.41 -11.15
N ALA A 186 -37.16 -20.50 -11.38
CA ALA A 186 -37.67 -21.70 -12.05
C ALA A 186 -38.84 -22.33 -11.29
N LYS A 187 -38.78 -22.41 -9.94
CA LYS A 187 -39.89 -22.87 -9.11
C LYS A 187 -41.11 -21.95 -9.22
N SER A 188 -40.91 -20.63 -9.20
CA SER A 188 -42.00 -19.66 -9.36
C SER A 188 -42.65 -19.74 -10.75
N ALA A 189 -41.83 -19.87 -11.81
CA ALA A 189 -42.28 -20.06 -13.17
C ALA A 189 -43.05 -21.38 -13.34
N ARG A 190 -42.56 -22.46 -12.72
CA ARG A 190 -43.27 -23.75 -12.67
C ARG A 190 -44.63 -23.61 -11.99
N ASN A 191 -44.70 -22.96 -10.82
CA ASN A 191 -45.95 -22.76 -10.10
C ASN A 191 -46.93 -21.88 -10.89
N ALA A 192 -46.44 -20.82 -11.53
CA ALA A 192 -47.26 -19.97 -12.40
C ALA A 192 -47.76 -20.73 -13.63
N ALA A 193 -46.92 -21.57 -14.25
CA ALA A 193 -47.30 -22.42 -15.37
C ALA A 193 -48.33 -23.48 -14.95
N GLU A 194 -48.16 -24.10 -13.77
CA GLU A 194 -49.11 -25.05 -13.21
C GLU A 194 -50.46 -24.39 -12.90
N GLN A 195 -50.44 -23.18 -12.34
CA GLN A 195 -51.65 -22.39 -12.08
C GLN A 195 -52.38 -22.03 -13.39
N LYS A 196 -51.65 -21.53 -14.40
CA LYS A 196 -52.20 -21.29 -15.74
C LYS A 196 -52.75 -22.57 -16.37
N ALA A 197 -52.07 -23.70 -16.21
CA ALA A 197 -52.55 -24.99 -16.71
C ALA A 197 -53.84 -25.44 -16.00
N ARG A 198 -53.97 -25.19 -14.69
CA ARG A 198 -55.21 -25.45 -13.92
C ARG A 198 -56.34 -24.55 -14.38
N GLU A 199 -56.08 -23.26 -14.56
CA GLU A 199 -57.05 -22.28 -15.07
C GLU A 199 -57.51 -22.67 -16.48
N ALA A 200 -56.58 -22.89 -17.41
CA ALA A 200 -56.88 -23.35 -18.77
C ALA A 200 -57.64 -24.69 -18.77
N ALA A 201 -57.32 -25.63 -17.87
CA ALA A 201 -58.06 -26.88 -17.73
C ALA A 201 -59.49 -26.64 -17.21
N SER A 202 -59.70 -25.68 -16.30
CA SER A 202 -61.01 -25.31 -15.80
C SER A 202 -61.85 -24.59 -16.87
N GLU A 203 -61.23 -23.69 -17.65
CA GLU A 203 -61.85 -23.03 -18.80
C GLU A 203 -62.20 -24.04 -19.88
N THR A 204 -61.28 -24.97 -20.21
CA THR A 204 -61.56 -26.05 -21.17
C THR A 204 -62.71 -26.93 -20.71
N LYS A 205 -62.81 -27.23 -19.40
CA LYS A 205 -63.97 -27.95 -18.84
C LYS A 205 -65.25 -27.12 -18.97
N ALA A 206 -65.23 -25.84 -18.63
CA ALA A 206 -66.38 -24.95 -18.75
C ALA A 206 -66.83 -24.81 -20.22
N GLN A 207 -65.89 -24.64 -21.15
CA GLN A 207 -66.15 -24.62 -22.60
C GLN A 207 -66.71 -25.94 -23.10
N ARG A 208 -66.21 -27.09 -22.61
CA ARG A 208 -66.80 -28.40 -22.93
C ARG A 208 -68.23 -28.51 -22.43
N VAL A 209 -68.52 -28.08 -21.20
CA VAL A 209 -69.90 -28.07 -20.67
C VAL A 209 -70.79 -27.17 -21.52
N ALA A 210 -70.36 -25.93 -21.78
CA ALA A 210 -71.10 -24.99 -22.64
C ALA A 210 -71.33 -25.56 -24.04
N LEU A 211 -70.33 -26.20 -24.65
CA LEU A 211 -70.47 -26.87 -25.94
C LEU A 211 -71.50 -28.01 -25.86
N THR A 212 -71.51 -28.82 -24.80
CA THR A 212 -72.53 -29.86 -24.65
C THR A 212 -73.93 -29.29 -24.44
N GLU A 213 -74.05 -28.14 -23.76
CA GLU A 213 -75.32 -27.42 -23.62
C GLU A 213 -75.80 -26.84 -24.95
N GLU A 214 -74.93 -26.18 -25.71
CA GLU A 214 -75.22 -25.70 -27.06
C GLU A 214 -75.54 -26.85 -28.02
N GLN A 215 -74.85 -27.99 -27.92
CA GLN A 215 -75.20 -29.20 -28.66
C GLN A 215 -76.58 -29.75 -28.26
N LYS A 216 -76.94 -29.73 -26.97
CA LYS A 216 -78.28 -30.12 -26.51
C LYS A 216 -79.35 -29.14 -27.00
N LYS A 217 -79.09 -27.83 -26.96
CA LYS A 217 -79.97 -26.79 -27.51
C LYS A 217 -80.15 -26.96 -29.01
N SER A 218 -79.06 -27.11 -29.75
CA SER A 218 -79.06 -27.39 -31.19
C SER A 218 -79.82 -28.68 -31.51
N ALA A 219 -79.60 -29.77 -30.76
CA ALA A 219 -80.37 -31.00 -30.91
C ALA A 219 -81.86 -30.82 -30.58
N SER A 220 -82.21 -29.96 -29.61
CA SER A 220 -83.61 -29.64 -29.28
C SER A 220 -84.27 -28.78 -30.35
N LEU A 221 -83.55 -27.80 -30.90
CA LEU A 221 -83.97 -26.97 -32.03
C LEU A 221 -84.10 -27.83 -33.29
N GLN A 222 -83.17 -28.74 -33.56
CA GLN A 222 -83.26 -29.70 -34.64
C GLN A 222 -84.50 -30.58 -34.49
N LYS A 223 -84.81 -31.09 -33.29
CA LYS A 223 -86.06 -31.81 -33.02
C LYS A 223 -87.31 -30.95 -33.23
N GLN A 224 -87.24 -29.65 -32.93
CA GLN A 224 -88.34 -28.71 -33.21
C GLN A 224 -88.49 -28.46 -34.71
N VAL A 225 -87.40 -28.30 -35.45
CA VAL A 225 -87.39 -28.20 -36.91
C VAL A 225 -87.95 -29.49 -37.52
N ASP A 226 -87.54 -30.67 -37.04
CA ASP A 226 -88.06 -31.96 -37.48
C ASP A 226 -89.56 -32.12 -37.19
N ARG A 227 -90.05 -31.57 -36.06
CA ARG A 227 -91.48 -31.52 -35.75
C ARG A 227 -92.23 -30.56 -36.66
N LEU A 228 -91.71 -29.34 -36.87
CA LEU A 228 -92.31 -28.34 -37.74
C LEU A 228 -92.32 -28.81 -39.20
N THR A 229 -91.26 -29.48 -39.67
CA THR A 229 -91.21 -30.10 -41.00
C THR A 229 -92.17 -31.28 -41.11
N LYS A 230 -92.33 -32.11 -40.07
CA LYS A 230 -93.41 -33.12 -40.05
C LYS A 230 -94.81 -32.51 -40.05
N GLN A 231 -95.03 -31.42 -39.32
CA GLN A 231 -96.29 -30.68 -39.34
C GLN A 231 -96.55 -30.04 -40.71
N LEU A 232 -95.51 -29.50 -41.35
CA LEU A 232 -95.59 -29.02 -42.73
C LEU A 232 -95.89 -30.18 -43.68
N ALA A 233 -95.22 -31.32 -43.57
CA ALA A 233 -95.50 -32.51 -44.39
C ALA A 233 -96.93 -33.04 -44.16
N GLU A 234 -97.45 -33.03 -42.92
CA GLU A 234 -98.84 -33.40 -42.64
C GLU A 234 -99.85 -32.38 -43.19
N LEU A 235 -99.51 -31.08 -43.18
CA LEU A 235 -100.32 -30.02 -43.79
C LEU A 235 -100.27 -30.09 -45.32
N GLU A 236 -99.12 -30.38 -45.90
CA GLU A 236 -98.91 -30.66 -47.31
C GLU A 236 -99.66 -31.93 -47.73
N ASP A 237 -99.64 -32.99 -46.93
CA ASP A 237 -100.43 -34.21 -47.17
C ASP A 237 -101.94 -33.96 -47.02
N LYS A 238 -102.36 -33.06 -46.12
CA LYS A 238 -103.77 -32.63 -45.99
C LYS A 238 -104.19 -31.76 -47.19
N LEU A 239 -103.32 -30.88 -47.67
CA LEU A 239 -103.51 -30.13 -48.91
C LEU A 239 -103.58 -31.07 -50.11
N GLY A 240 -102.65 -32.02 -50.23
CA GLY A 240 -102.66 -33.03 -51.30
C GLY A 240 -103.88 -33.94 -51.24
N ARG A 241 -104.42 -34.26 -50.07
CA ARG A 241 -105.72 -34.96 -49.94
C ARG A 241 -106.89 -34.09 -50.40
N ARG A 242 -106.89 -32.79 -50.07
CA ARG A 242 -107.91 -31.82 -50.52
C ARG A 242 -107.85 -31.55 -52.03
N GLU A 243 -106.65 -31.56 -52.60
CA GLU A 243 -106.45 -31.48 -54.05
C GLU A 243 -106.96 -32.74 -54.75
N ARG A 244 -106.71 -33.94 -54.19
CA ARG A 244 -107.27 -35.21 -54.70
C ARG A 244 -108.79 -35.32 -54.53
N GLU A 245 -109.40 -34.64 -53.56
CA GLU A 245 -110.86 -34.53 -53.42
C GLU A 245 -111.45 -33.59 -54.48
N LEU A 246 -110.77 -32.48 -54.81
CA LEU A 246 -111.14 -31.58 -55.90
C LEU A 246 -111.06 -32.26 -57.27
N GLU A 247 -110.09 -33.14 -57.47
CA GLU A 247 -109.91 -33.89 -58.73
C GLU A 247 -111.01 -34.95 -58.92
N ARG A 248 -111.43 -35.64 -57.85
CA ARG A 248 -112.57 -36.60 -57.88
C ARG A 248 -113.94 -35.93 -58.04
N LEU A 249 -114.10 -34.70 -57.56
CA LEU A 249 -115.31 -33.89 -57.78
C LEU A 249 -115.39 -33.35 -59.21
N LYS A 250 -114.25 -33.07 -59.86
CA LYS A 250 -114.19 -32.71 -61.29
C LYS A 250 -114.48 -33.89 -62.22
N GLU A 251 -114.16 -35.11 -61.81
CA GLU A 251 -114.35 -36.32 -62.63
C GLU A 251 -115.79 -36.88 -62.57
N ARG A 252 -116.51 -36.69 -61.45
CA ARG A 252 -117.95 -37.04 -61.32
C ARG A 252 -118.93 -36.07 -61.98
N LEU A 253 -118.45 -34.93 -62.50
CA LEU A 253 -119.26 -33.89 -63.16
C LEU A 253 -119.22 -33.98 -64.70
N LYS A 254 -118.62 -35.04 -65.28
CA LYS A 254 -118.33 -35.14 -66.72
C LYS A 254 -119.23 -36.09 -67.53
N ASP A 255 -120.11 -36.88 -66.91
CA ASP A 255 -120.81 -38.01 -67.57
C ASP A 255 -122.35 -37.96 -67.59
N ASP A 256 -123.01 -36.80 -67.55
CA ASP A 256 -124.39 -36.66 -68.05
C ASP A 256 -124.68 -35.27 -68.62
N ALA A 257 -125.28 -35.25 -69.81
CA ALA A 257 -125.27 -34.14 -70.77
C ALA A 257 -126.46 -33.15 -70.65
N LYS A 258 -126.20 -31.90 -71.07
CA LYS A 258 -127.08 -30.72 -71.39
C LYS A 258 -128.56 -31.03 -71.76
N PRO A 259 -129.58 -30.14 -71.58
CA PRO A 259 -129.54 -28.67 -71.84
C PRO A 259 -130.48 -27.70 -71.03
N GLU A 260 -130.26 -26.40 -71.30
CA GLU A 260 -131.15 -25.20 -71.38
C GLU A 260 -132.02 -24.61 -70.24
N ARG A 261 -131.68 -23.33 -69.97
CA ARG A 261 -132.51 -22.11 -69.75
C ARG A 261 -133.39 -22.03 -68.49
N VAL A 262 -133.18 -20.95 -67.71
CA VAL A 262 -134.11 -19.81 -67.55
C VAL A 262 -133.57 -18.86 -66.45
N LEU A 263 -133.41 -17.58 -66.85
CA LEU A 263 -133.52 -16.30 -66.10
C LEU A 263 -132.83 -16.17 -64.72
N GLN A 264 -131.76 -15.36 -64.58
CA GLN A 264 -131.68 -13.87 -64.60
C GLN A 264 -132.02 -13.19 -63.26
N ALA A 265 -131.34 -12.05 -63.04
CA ALA A 265 -131.40 -11.09 -61.92
C ALA A 265 -130.56 -11.52 -60.71
N GLU A 266 -129.31 -11.09 -60.57
CA GLU A 266 -129.01 -9.88 -59.76
C GLU A 266 -127.58 -9.30 -59.97
N LEU A 267 -126.96 -9.46 -61.15
CA LEU A 267 -125.61 -8.90 -61.40
C LEU A 267 -125.51 -8.06 -62.69
N GLY A 268 -126.66 -7.62 -63.20
CA GLY A 268 -126.78 -6.64 -64.29
C GLY A 268 -126.97 -5.19 -63.83
N ASP A 269 -127.31 -4.94 -62.56
CA ASP A 269 -127.65 -3.61 -62.03
C ASP A 269 -126.46 -2.85 -61.40
N GLU A 270 -125.30 -3.52 -61.27
CA GLU A 270 -124.05 -2.91 -60.76
C GLU A 270 -123.09 -2.49 -61.88
N ARG A 271 -123.35 -2.90 -63.13
CA ARG A 271 -122.57 -2.42 -64.29
C ARG A 271 -123.04 -1.05 -64.77
N ASP A 272 -124.31 -0.69 -64.57
CA ASP A 272 -124.82 0.65 -64.85
C ASP A 272 -124.54 1.65 -63.72
N ARG A 273 -124.33 1.19 -62.47
CA ARG A 273 -123.77 2.02 -61.37
C ARG A 273 -122.28 2.33 -61.52
N ARG A 274 -121.51 1.46 -62.19
CA ARG A 274 -120.09 1.70 -62.49
C ARG A 274 -119.88 2.71 -63.63
N ALA A 275 -120.76 2.76 -64.63
CA ALA A 275 -120.69 3.77 -65.68
C ALA A 275 -121.05 5.19 -65.19
N GLY A 276 -121.94 5.32 -64.20
CA GLY A 276 -122.28 6.60 -63.56
C GLY A 276 -121.23 7.14 -62.59
N LEU A 277 -120.38 6.28 -62.02
CA LEU A 277 -119.31 6.67 -61.11
C LEU A 277 -118.03 7.08 -61.86
N GLU A 278 -117.79 6.57 -63.07
CA GLU A 278 -116.64 6.99 -63.89
C GLU A 278 -116.79 8.43 -64.43
N VAL A 279 -118.02 8.89 -64.71
CA VAL A 279 -118.29 10.30 -65.09
C VAL A 279 -118.15 11.25 -63.90
N ARG A 280 -118.42 10.79 -62.67
CA ARG A 280 -118.27 11.59 -61.45
C ARG A 280 -116.82 11.62 -60.94
N VAL A 281 -116.05 10.56 -61.19
CA VAL A 281 -114.60 10.54 -60.96
C VAL A 281 -113.86 11.43 -61.96
N ALA A 282 -114.28 11.49 -63.24
CA ALA A 282 -113.70 12.41 -64.23
C ALA A 282 -113.96 13.90 -63.89
N ALA A 283 -115.16 14.25 -63.44
CA ALA A 283 -115.50 15.62 -63.01
C ALA A 283 -114.76 16.03 -61.71
N LEU A 284 -114.66 15.13 -60.73
CA LEU A 284 -113.93 15.39 -59.48
C LEU A 284 -112.41 15.39 -59.64
N THR A 285 -111.86 14.74 -60.68
CA THR A 285 -110.43 14.85 -61.01
C THR A 285 -110.08 16.19 -61.67
N GLU A 286 -110.99 16.78 -62.46
CA GLU A 286 -110.77 18.11 -63.04
C GLU A 286 -110.97 19.21 -61.99
N GLU A 287 -111.92 19.04 -61.08
CA GLU A 287 -112.13 19.93 -59.92
C GLU A 287 -110.96 19.84 -58.92
N ASN A 288 -110.36 18.65 -58.72
CA ASN A 288 -109.11 18.50 -57.97
C ASN A 288 -107.89 19.09 -58.68
N ARG A 289 -107.88 19.10 -60.02
CA ARG A 289 -106.82 19.73 -60.81
C ARG A 289 -106.91 21.26 -60.76
N GLN A 290 -108.13 21.80 -60.71
CA GLN A 290 -108.39 23.24 -60.51
C GLN A 290 -108.09 23.70 -59.08
N MET A 291 -108.46 22.92 -58.04
CA MET A 291 -108.06 23.23 -56.65
C MET A 291 -106.57 23.06 -56.39
N ARG A 292 -105.86 22.15 -57.10
CA ARG A 292 -104.39 22.05 -57.05
C ARG A 292 -103.68 23.19 -57.79
N ALA A 293 -104.31 23.82 -58.79
CA ALA A 293 -103.78 25.00 -59.47
C ALA A 293 -103.96 26.30 -58.64
N GLU A 294 -105.00 26.37 -57.80
CA GLU A 294 -105.20 27.48 -56.84
C GLU A 294 -104.34 27.33 -55.57
N LEU A 295 -104.12 26.10 -55.08
CA LEU A 295 -103.14 25.80 -54.02
C LEU A 295 -101.67 25.99 -54.46
N GLY A 296 -101.40 26.02 -55.77
CA GLY A 296 -100.09 26.37 -56.33
C GLY A 296 -99.81 27.88 -56.39
N LYS A 297 -100.85 28.72 -56.37
CA LYS A 297 -100.73 30.19 -56.36
C LYS A 297 -100.63 30.76 -54.94
N LEU A 298 -101.14 30.07 -53.92
CA LEU A 298 -101.02 30.43 -52.50
C LEU A 298 -99.75 29.89 -51.81
N LYS A 299 -98.96 29.04 -52.46
CA LYS A 299 -97.66 28.52 -51.95
C LYS A 299 -96.41 29.29 -52.44
N ARG A 300 -96.58 30.41 -53.15
CA ARG A 300 -95.47 31.29 -53.60
C ARG A 300 -95.42 32.66 -52.89
N ALA A 301 -96.10 32.80 -51.77
CA ALA A 301 -95.93 33.90 -50.83
C ALA A 301 -96.02 33.36 -49.39
N GLY A 302 -94.95 33.51 -48.60
CA GLY A 302 -94.96 33.19 -47.16
C GLY A 302 -93.76 32.39 -46.69
N VAL A 303 -92.81 33.10 -46.08
CA VAL A 303 -91.57 32.64 -45.45
C VAL A 303 -91.83 32.29 -43.97
N ASP A 304 -90.94 31.46 -43.42
CA ASP A 304 -90.48 31.37 -42.02
C ASP A 304 -90.84 30.13 -41.18
N SER A 305 -89.80 29.47 -40.67
CA SER A 305 -89.73 29.27 -39.21
C SER A 305 -88.30 29.14 -38.70
N SER A 306 -87.84 30.28 -38.16
CA SER A 306 -86.61 30.59 -37.46
C SER A 306 -86.60 30.14 -35.98
N ALA A 307 -87.31 29.05 -35.65
CA ALA A 307 -87.47 28.59 -34.27
C ALA A 307 -86.33 27.67 -33.77
N HIS A 308 -85.59 27.01 -34.65
CA HIS A 308 -84.51 26.08 -34.25
C HIS A 308 -83.13 26.73 -34.08
N ALA A 309 -82.91 27.92 -34.64
CA ALA A 309 -81.60 28.60 -34.55
C ALA A 309 -81.36 29.29 -33.20
N ARG A 310 -82.41 29.77 -32.51
CA ARG A 310 -82.28 30.54 -31.26
C ARG A 310 -81.93 29.67 -30.03
N ALA A 311 -82.41 28.43 -29.98
CA ALA A 311 -82.17 27.53 -28.84
C ALA A 311 -80.71 27.06 -28.75
N ASN A 312 -80.02 26.89 -29.88
CA ASN A 312 -78.61 26.46 -29.90
C ASN A 312 -77.61 27.57 -29.51
N GLU A 313 -77.98 28.84 -29.65
CA GLU A 313 -77.11 29.96 -29.29
C GLU A 313 -77.11 30.20 -27.77
N GLN A 314 -78.27 30.06 -27.11
CA GLN A 314 -78.38 30.24 -25.65
C GLN A 314 -77.63 29.15 -24.86
N LEU A 315 -77.63 27.90 -25.34
CA LEU A 315 -76.91 26.80 -24.70
C LEU A 315 -75.38 26.95 -24.83
N ARG A 316 -74.89 27.49 -25.95
CA ARG A 316 -73.45 27.76 -26.14
C ARG A 316 -72.93 28.88 -25.26
N GLN A 317 -73.74 29.91 -24.99
CA GLN A 317 -73.34 31.01 -24.11
C GLN A 317 -73.22 30.55 -22.64
N GLN A 318 -74.15 29.72 -22.15
CA GLN A 318 -74.12 29.21 -20.78
C GLN A 318 -72.92 28.28 -20.50
N ILE A 319 -72.55 27.44 -21.47
CA ILE A 319 -71.37 26.57 -21.35
C ILE A 319 -70.07 27.39 -21.31
N THR A 320 -70.02 28.49 -22.06
CA THR A 320 -68.84 29.36 -22.13
C THR A 320 -68.66 30.18 -20.84
N GLU A 321 -69.76 30.60 -20.21
CA GLU A 321 -69.77 31.33 -18.93
C GLU A 321 -69.28 30.42 -17.78
N LEU A 322 -69.81 29.19 -17.69
CA LEU A 322 -69.44 28.23 -16.65
C LEU A 322 -67.97 27.78 -16.78
N ALA A 323 -67.45 27.67 -18.01
CA ALA A 323 -66.05 27.34 -18.25
C ALA A 323 -65.09 28.46 -17.81
N ALA A 324 -65.47 29.74 -17.96
CA ALA A 324 -64.65 30.86 -17.52
C ALA A 324 -64.56 30.96 -15.98
N GLU A 325 -65.65 30.67 -15.28
CA GLU A 325 -65.71 30.72 -13.81
C GLU A 325 -64.89 29.60 -13.16
N VAL A 326 -64.96 28.38 -13.70
CA VAL A 326 -64.17 27.23 -13.19
C VAL A 326 -62.67 27.43 -13.40
N VAL A 327 -62.27 27.98 -14.55
CA VAL A 327 -60.86 28.28 -14.87
C VAL A 327 -60.32 29.45 -14.03
N ALA A 328 -61.15 30.47 -13.76
CA ALA A 328 -60.77 31.56 -12.86
C ALA A 328 -60.62 31.10 -11.40
N LEU A 329 -61.50 30.19 -10.93
CA LEU A 329 -61.43 29.61 -9.59
C LEU A 329 -60.20 28.72 -9.42
N THR A 330 -59.83 27.92 -10.43
CA THR A 330 -58.60 27.10 -10.40
C THR A 330 -57.33 27.97 -10.44
N ALA A 331 -57.30 29.02 -11.28
CA ALA A 331 -56.17 29.96 -11.31
C ALA A 331 -55.97 30.70 -9.97
N ARG A 332 -57.04 30.88 -9.18
CA ARG A 332 -56.98 31.51 -7.85
C ARG A 332 -56.54 30.54 -6.75
N ILE A 333 -56.87 29.24 -6.87
CA ILE A 333 -56.45 28.18 -5.94
C ILE A 333 -54.97 27.81 -6.16
N GLU A 334 -54.50 27.82 -7.42
CA GLU A 334 -53.12 27.47 -7.77
C GLU A 334 -52.08 28.58 -7.51
N GLY A 335 -52.53 29.82 -7.26
CA GLY A 335 -51.64 30.93 -6.92
C GLY A 335 -50.82 31.51 -8.10
N PRO A 336 -49.86 32.41 -7.84
CA PRO A 336 -49.18 33.21 -8.89
C PRO A 336 -48.33 32.40 -9.89
N GLU A 337 -48.01 31.14 -9.59
CA GLU A 337 -47.21 30.23 -10.44
C GLU A 337 -48.07 29.28 -11.31
N SER A 338 -49.40 29.47 -11.37
CA SER A 338 -50.27 28.63 -12.19
C SER A 338 -49.91 28.68 -13.70
N PRO A 339 -49.85 27.52 -14.39
CA PRO A 339 -49.68 27.46 -15.85
C PRO A 339 -50.73 28.28 -16.62
N ILE A 340 -51.93 28.44 -16.06
CA ILE A 340 -53.06 29.17 -16.65
C ILE A 340 -52.76 30.67 -16.73
N ASN A 341 -52.16 31.24 -15.68
CA ASN A 341 -51.74 32.65 -15.66
C ASN A 341 -50.61 32.90 -16.67
N ARG A 342 -49.73 31.92 -16.88
CA ARG A 342 -48.62 31.98 -17.85
C ARG A 342 -49.11 31.96 -19.31
N ILE A 343 -50.19 31.21 -19.59
CA ILE A 343 -50.84 31.17 -20.90
C ILE A 343 -51.63 32.47 -21.14
N LEU A 344 -52.38 32.94 -20.14
CA LEU A 344 -53.06 34.24 -20.19
C LEU A 344 -52.08 35.41 -20.36
N ALA A 345 -50.83 35.32 -19.89
CA ALA A 345 -49.82 36.35 -20.09
C ALA A 345 -49.17 36.31 -21.49
N LYS A 346 -49.12 35.13 -22.13
CA LYS A 346 -48.54 34.94 -23.48
C LYS A 346 -49.47 35.38 -24.61
N ASP A 347 -50.79 35.27 -24.44
CA ASP A 347 -51.76 35.76 -25.42
C ASP A 347 -52.02 37.27 -25.27
N LYS A 348 -51.07 38.06 -25.76
CA LYS A 348 -51.32 39.46 -26.17
C LYS A 348 -51.45 39.49 -27.69
N ALA A 349 -52.66 39.83 -28.14
CA ALA A 349 -53.09 40.04 -29.52
C ALA A 349 -53.53 38.79 -30.34
N GLY A 350 -54.78 38.38 -30.12
CA GLY A 350 -55.58 37.60 -31.09
C GLY A 350 -56.83 38.40 -31.45
N LYS A 351 -57.00 38.72 -32.74
CA LYS A 351 -58.05 39.58 -33.30
C LYS A 351 -59.46 39.10 -32.93
N ALA A 352 -60.28 40.00 -32.39
CA ALA A 352 -61.72 39.79 -32.23
C ALA A 352 -62.39 39.77 -33.60
N GLN A 353 -63.05 38.66 -33.94
CA GLN A 353 -63.95 38.57 -35.07
C GLN A 353 -65.37 38.75 -34.53
N GLU A 354 -65.98 39.88 -34.88
CA GLU A 354 -67.39 40.26 -34.73
C GLU A 354 -68.09 39.88 -33.39
N GLY A 355 -68.11 40.84 -32.46
CA GLY A 355 -69.19 40.99 -31.47
C GLY A 355 -69.26 40.01 -30.29
N ARG A 356 -68.31 39.08 -30.11
CA ARG A 356 -68.28 38.16 -28.96
C ARG A 356 -67.00 38.29 -28.15
N VAL A 357 -67.11 38.66 -26.87
CA VAL A 357 -65.99 38.76 -25.92
C VAL A 357 -65.30 37.40 -25.76
N SER A 358 -63.98 37.37 -25.96
CA SER A 358 -63.13 36.16 -25.87
C SER A 358 -63.12 35.57 -24.45
N LEU A 359 -63.01 34.24 -24.35
CA LEU A 359 -62.92 33.50 -23.09
C LEU A 359 -61.76 33.99 -22.20
N ALA A 360 -60.60 34.29 -22.81
CA ALA A 360 -59.42 34.81 -22.10
C ALA A 360 -59.65 36.21 -21.50
N GLU A 361 -60.49 37.02 -22.16
CA GLU A 361 -60.82 38.37 -21.73
C GLU A 361 -61.82 38.36 -20.55
N ARG A 362 -62.79 37.42 -20.57
CA ARG A 362 -63.70 37.17 -19.44
C ARG A 362 -62.99 36.63 -18.20
N ILE A 363 -62.02 35.72 -18.37
CA ILE A 363 -61.22 35.20 -17.26
C ILE A 363 -60.40 36.32 -16.59
N ARG A 364 -59.84 37.25 -17.37
CA ARG A 364 -59.13 38.43 -16.82
C ARG A 364 -60.07 39.39 -16.10
N MET A 365 -61.28 39.63 -16.61
CA MET A 365 -62.29 40.45 -15.92
C MET A 365 -62.73 39.84 -14.58
N LEU A 366 -62.87 38.51 -14.51
CA LEU A 366 -63.22 37.79 -13.28
C LEU A 366 -62.08 37.79 -12.23
N GLN A 367 -60.81 37.78 -12.65
CA GLN A 367 -59.66 37.89 -11.73
C GLN A 367 -59.53 39.27 -11.06
N GLN A 368 -60.15 40.33 -11.63
CA GLN A 368 -60.10 41.69 -11.09
C GLN A 368 -61.21 42.02 -10.08
N GLN A 369 -62.15 41.10 -9.82
CA GLN A 369 -63.21 41.28 -8.81
C GLN A 369 -62.83 40.67 -7.44
N PRO A 370 -62.92 41.41 -6.31
CA PRO A 370 -62.70 40.87 -4.97
C PRO A 370 -63.87 39.97 -4.52
N ALA A 371 -63.57 38.91 -3.77
CA ALA A 371 -64.50 37.81 -3.45
C ALA A 371 -65.65 38.20 -2.50
N PRO A 372 -66.86 37.62 -2.65
CA PRO A 372 -67.88 37.60 -1.60
C PRO A 372 -67.64 36.46 -0.58
N ALA A 373 -67.88 36.75 0.70
CA ALA A 373 -67.66 35.87 1.86
C ALA A 373 -68.63 34.67 1.93
N PRO A 374 -68.27 33.56 2.62
CA PRO A 374 -69.02 32.31 2.56
C PRO A 374 -70.21 32.32 3.54
N SER A 375 -71.40 31.91 3.05
CA SER A 375 -72.56 31.62 3.92
C SER A 375 -72.93 30.13 3.88
N LYS A 376 -73.35 29.67 5.06
CA LYS A 376 -73.39 28.30 5.57
C LYS A 376 -74.47 27.41 4.95
N ARG A 377 -74.11 26.13 4.81
CA ARG A 377 -74.91 24.89 4.97
C ARG A 377 -76.35 25.03 5.53
N LYS A 378 -77.30 24.37 4.86
CA LYS A 378 -78.34 23.47 5.42
C LYS A 378 -78.58 22.39 4.34
N ALA A 379 -78.28 21.11 4.51
CA ALA A 379 -78.87 20.12 5.44
C ALA A 379 -80.40 20.05 5.30
N SER A 380 -80.87 19.32 4.29
CA SER A 380 -81.76 18.16 4.40
C SER A 380 -82.02 17.57 3.02
#